data_AF-A0A1I7UAY6-F1
#
_entry.id   AF-A0A1I7UAY6-F1
#
_cell.length_a   1.000
_cell.length_b   1.000
_cell.length_c   1.000
_cell.angle_alpha   90.00
_cell.angle_beta   90.00
_cell.angle_gamma   90.00
#
_symmetry.space_group_name_H-M   'P 1'
#
loop_
_entity.id
_entity.type
_entity.pdbx_description
1 polymer ?
#
loop_
_entity_poly.entity_id
_entity_poly.type
_entity_poly.pdbx_seq_one_letter_code
_entity_poly.pdbx_strand_id
1 'polypeptide(L)'
;MSFYLFSLPQSVYTDIINSMNPCEQFFTSLCSRNAYKLVRKHRQKAKLRRIITEGNFQFQLYDADTTEFRQLSNIPNRDLKEMVINGNTIQYELKENKEVLSYWTEPIEGTMALIEYVSDLFNVVVDEMDIFCNSGERLMLWVQRRQTRLNAALFHSNSNKKNRFTPEALTSLIEVCEAKAIILDAYTTKPLQPFHKKCNYFDFLTGSRLTVEHLMTLDCVEILASEKHNFKSAEMNRFFKHWISGGSPRLTLLEVHLDIFNERKLLAGINVKWNASKMNVRTSDEKTFLFDGFFEILKITNGKSTGFKFLGGMLYFGVWPCSVPLFCLPHLAFMGIINAMSTSEQVLTSLCSRRAFSTIKSLRRGSGDIPLSAGDNFLAIGKESTQLTIYQHTIDSGQREVVTVNGKLALFGKGKKKSDVHTFWKKPVIGTKELIEHASNLFGIHVEVVTVGNRSGTELMNWVQRRQGSLKTNCTSLNPIRDSRLAWEVRNIQLCKRNMDYCRQFNDLGLYPYQELLDGLDAPWNDEKAVISNGRPYNGFFEIVRSDGVTAGFKIMDNRFWIGAWPSDNRDLFNLDSF
;
A
#
# COMPACT_ATOMS: atom_id res chain seq x y z
N MET A 1 -30.62 11.08 62.84
CA MET A 1 -31.60 11.79 61.98
C MET A 1 -31.99 10.87 60.83
N SER A 2 -33.28 10.53 60.68
CA SER A 2 -33.77 9.79 59.51
C SER A 2 -33.97 10.76 58.35
N PHE A 3 -33.08 10.72 57.35
CA PHE A 3 -33.30 11.45 56.11
C PHE A 3 -34.46 10.80 55.36
N TYR A 4 -35.62 11.49 55.29
CA TYR A 4 -36.81 11.07 54.55
C TYR A 4 -36.56 10.84 53.04
N LEU A 5 -35.42 11.32 52.53
CA LEU A 5 -34.95 10.97 51.18
C LEU A 5 -34.82 9.45 50.99
N PHE A 6 -34.56 8.67 52.05
CA PHE A 6 -34.27 7.22 51.97
C PHE A 6 -35.50 6.29 52.04
N SER A 7 -36.72 6.79 51.79
CA SER A 7 -37.97 6.00 51.71
C SER A 7 -38.72 6.11 50.36
N LEU A 8 -38.05 6.57 49.31
CA LEU A 8 -38.65 6.83 47.99
C LEU A 8 -38.61 5.59 47.07
N PRO A 9 -39.47 5.51 46.03
CA PRO A 9 -39.38 4.48 45.00
C PRO A 9 -38.04 4.52 44.25
N GLN A 10 -37.60 3.36 43.74
CA GLN A 10 -36.29 3.21 43.12
C GLN A 10 -36.05 4.08 41.86
N SER A 11 -37.12 4.40 41.12
CA SER A 11 -37.06 5.33 39.98
C SER A 11 -36.67 6.74 40.43
N VAL A 12 -37.27 7.23 41.51
CA VAL A 12 -37.04 8.58 42.03
C VAL A 12 -35.59 8.77 42.52
N TYR A 13 -34.98 7.74 43.13
CA TYR A 13 -33.54 7.78 43.43
C TYR A 13 -32.68 7.94 42.20
N THR A 14 -33.03 7.21 41.14
CA THR A 14 -32.27 7.24 39.90
C THR A 14 -32.33 8.63 39.29
N ASP A 15 -33.51 9.25 39.26
CA ASP A 15 -33.68 10.60 38.73
C ASP A 15 -32.94 11.65 39.57
N ILE A 16 -33.06 11.58 40.90
CA ILE A 16 -32.37 12.51 41.82
C ILE A 16 -30.84 12.36 41.68
N ILE A 17 -30.30 11.15 41.80
CA ILE A 17 -28.84 10.95 41.72
C ILE A 17 -28.30 11.37 40.36
N ASN A 18 -29.04 11.14 39.27
CA ASN A 18 -28.60 11.53 37.93
C ASN A 18 -28.77 13.02 37.63
N SER A 19 -29.59 13.74 38.38
CA SER A 19 -29.66 15.20 38.33
C SER A 19 -28.49 15.87 39.07
N MET A 20 -27.85 15.17 40.01
CA MET A 20 -26.69 15.68 40.74
C MET A 20 -25.44 15.67 39.87
N ASN A 21 -24.61 16.71 39.97
CA ASN A 21 -23.27 16.71 39.40
C ASN A 21 -22.31 15.79 40.20
N PRO A 22 -21.12 15.43 39.67
CA PRO A 22 -20.21 14.51 40.35
C PRO A 22 -19.76 14.97 41.75
N CYS A 23 -19.60 16.28 41.96
CA CYS A 23 -19.24 16.86 43.26
C CYS A 23 -20.37 16.65 44.28
N GLU A 24 -21.62 16.90 43.88
CA GLU A 24 -22.81 16.64 44.71
C GLU A 24 -23.00 15.15 45.01
N GLN A 25 -22.77 14.27 44.01
CA GLN A 25 -22.79 12.82 44.20
C GLN A 25 -21.72 12.37 45.19
N PHE A 26 -20.51 12.94 45.11
CA PHE A 26 -19.41 12.69 46.05
C PHE A 26 -19.81 13.10 47.47
N PHE A 27 -20.26 14.33 47.70
CA PHE A 27 -20.66 14.76 49.06
C PHE A 27 -21.88 14.02 49.59
N THR A 28 -22.87 13.73 48.74
CA THR A 28 -24.04 12.92 49.13
C THR A 28 -23.63 11.52 49.56
N SER A 29 -22.65 10.92 48.89
CA SER A 29 -22.15 9.58 49.23
C SER A 29 -21.51 9.54 50.62
N LEU A 30 -20.92 10.65 51.09
CA LEU A 30 -20.25 10.76 52.39
C LEU A 30 -21.23 10.87 53.57
N CYS A 31 -22.51 11.15 53.32
CA CYS A 31 -23.50 11.34 54.39
C CYS A 31 -23.80 10.05 55.17
N SER A 32 -23.75 8.88 54.52
CA SER A 32 -23.91 7.57 55.18
C SER A 32 -23.52 6.41 54.28
N ARG A 33 -23.30 5.22 54.87
CA ARG A 33 -23.10 3.97 54.12
C ARG A 33 -24.28 3.65 53.17
N ASN A 34 -25.49 4.04 53.52
CA ASN A 34 -26.67 3.84 52.67
C ASN A 34 -26.69 4.84 51.51
N ALA A 35 -26.36 6.11 51.76
CA ALA A 35 -26.22 7.12 50.73
C ALA A 35 -25.15 6.73 49.71
N TYR A 36 -23.98 6.28 50.19
CA TYR A 36 -22.92 5.71 49.38
C TYR A 36 -23.44 4.59 48.46
N LYS A 37 -24.13 3.58 49.01
CA LYS A 37 -24.69 2.47 48.23
C LYS A 37 -25.70 2.93 47.19
N LEU A 38 -26.53 3.92 47.52
CA LEU A 38 -27.55 4.46 46.60
C LEU A 38 -26.90 5.23 45.45
N VAL A 39 -26.00 6.18 45.75
CA VAL A 39 -25.24 6.90 44.71
C VAL A 39 -24.52 5.90 43.82
N ARG A 40 -23.82 4.92 44.42
CA ARG A 40 -23.11 3.89 43.67
C ARG A 40 -24.05 3.09 42.76
N LYS A 41 -25.21 2.66 43.25
CA LYS A 41 -26.14 1.83 42.48
C LYS A 41 -26.87 2.60 41.37
N HIS A 42 -27.24 3.85 41.63
CA HIS A 42 -28.19 4.59 40.81
C HIS A 42 -27.56 5.62 39.87
N ARG A 43 -26.29 5.99 40.09
CA ARG A 43 -25.58 6.88 39.17
C ARG A 43 -25.54 6.32 37.75
N GLN A 44 -25.69 7.19 36.77
CA GLN A 44 -25.43 6.88 35.38
C GLN A 44 -23.95 6.58 35.18
N LYS A 45 -23.68 5.56 34.36
CA LYS A 45 -22.33 5.28 33.88
C LYS A 45 -22.07 6.21 32.68
N ALA A 46 -21.60 7.42 32.96
CA ALA A 46 -21.22 8.33 31.89
C ALA A 46 -20.00 7.79 31.12
N LYS A 47 -20.07 7.88 29.78
CA LYS A 47 -19.12 7.23 28.86
C LYS A 47 -17.72 7.86 28.88
N LEU A 48 -17.59 9.09 29.38
CA LEU A 48 -16.36 9.89 29.35
C LEU A 48 -15.76 10.18 30.73
N ARG A 49 -16.23 9.49 31.79
CA ARG A 49 -15.71 9.71 33.14
C ARG A 49 -14.28 9.22 33.28
N ARG A 50 -13.39 10.10 33.74
CA ARG A 50 -11.97 9.80 33.94
C ARG A 50 -11.35 10.62 35.06
N ILE A 51 -10.32 10.06 35.68
CA ILE A 51 -9.49 10.77 36.66
C ILE A 51 -8.21 11.23 35.96
N ILE A 52 -7.86 12.51 36.14
CA ILE A 52 -6.58 13.07 35.72
C ILE A 52 -5.86 13.58 36.96
N THR A 53 -4.60 13.19 37.16
CA THR A 53 -3.82 13.63 38.33
C THR A 53 -2.83 14.73 37.95
N GLU A 54 -2.64 15.71 38.83
CA GLU A 54 -1.66 16.78 38.68
C GLU A 54 -0.65 16.74 39.83
N GLY A 55 0.53 16.15 39.56
CA GLY A 55 1.55 15.92 40.57
C GLY A 55 1.06 14.99 41.68
N ASN A 56 1.54 15.20 42.92
CA ASN A 56 1.18 14.35 44.07
C ASN A 56 -0.09 14.79 44.82
N PHE A 57 -0.56 16.02 44.64
CA PHE A 57 -1.46 16.68 45.60
C PHE A 57 -2.75 17.20 44.99
N GLN A 58 -3.01 16.86 43.73
CA GLN A 58 -4.20 17.30 43.02
C GLN A 58 -4.65 16.23 42.04
N PHE A 59 -5.97 16.09 41.90
CA PHE A 59 -6.57 15.34 40.80
C PHE A 59 -7.94 15.91 40.45
N GLN A 60 -8.38 15.64 39.24
CA GLN A 60 -9.66 16.06 38.70
C GLN A 60 -10.48 14.84 38.32
N LEU A 61 -11.76 14.86 38.68
CA LEU A 61 -12.76 13.96 38.13
C LEU A 61 -13.46 14.66 36.97
N TYR A 62 -13.14 14.24 35.76
CA TYR A 62 -13.82 14.71 34.55
C TYR A 62 -15.10 13.91 34.31
N ASP A 63 -16.19 14.64 34.08
CA ASP A 63 -17.50 14.14 33.63
C ASP A 63 -18.14 15.23 32.74
N ALA A 64 -19.48 15.37 32.73
CA ALA A 64 -20.15 16.55 32.20
C ALA A 64 -19.68 17.86 32.87
N ASP A 65 -19.34 17.78 34.17
CA ASP A 65 -18.74 18.85 34.95
C ASP A 65 -17.44 18.36 35.61
N THR A 66 -16.39 19.18 35.63
CA THR A 66 -15.13 18.85 36.31
C THR A 66 -15.21 19.16 37.80
N THR A 67 -14.79 18.21 38.63
CA THR A 67 -14.57 18.42 40.07
C THR A 67 -13.08 18.31 40.36
N GLU A 68 -12.48 19.36 40.92
CA GLU A 68 -11.07 19.37 41.29
C GLU A 68 -10.92 19.05 42.78
N PHE A 69 -9.95 18.19 43.10
CA PHE A 69 -9.58 17.85 44.47
C PHE A 69 -8.14 18.27 44.68
N ARG A 70 -7.89 19.07 45.72
CA ARG A 70 -6.55 19.50 46.10
C ARG A 70 -6.29 19.22 47.58
N GLN A 71 -5.12 18.66 47.87
CA GLN A 71 -4.72 18.24 49.20
C GLN A 71 -3.65 19.20 49.74
N LEU A 72 -3.85 19.70 50.96
CA LEU A 72 -2.99 20.68 51.61
C LEU A 72 -2.58 20.19 53.01
N SER A 73 -1.39 20.58 53.46
CA SER A 73 -0.92 20.30 54.83
C SER A 73 -1.31 21.38 55.84
N ASN A 74 -1.44 22.63 55.37
CA ASN A 74 -1.60 23.79 56.23
C ASN A 74 -3.08 24.08 56.45
N ILE A 75 -3.56 23.76 57.65
CA ILE A 75 -4.94 24.05 58.07
C ILE A 75 -5.07 25.56 58.32
N PRO A 76 -5.97 26.27 57.61
CA PRO A 76 -6.22 27.68 57.87
C PRO A 76 -6.89 27.89 59.22
N ASN A 77 -6.60 29.02 59.88
CA ASN A 77 -7.20 29.39 61.15
C ASN A 77 -8.62 29.96 60.96
N ARG A 78 -9.59 29.07 60.64
CA ARG A 78 -11.02 29.36 60.50
C ARG A 78 -11.82 28.06 60.61
N ASP A 79 -13.13 28.17 60.79
CA ASP A 79 -14.01 27.00 60.87
C ASP A 79 -14.11 26.29 59.52
N LEU A 80 -13.75 25.00 59.50
CA LEU A 80 -13.79 24.14 58.33
C LEU A 80 -14.85 23.05 58.49
N LYS A 81 -15.35 22.53 57.37
CA LYS A 81 -16.26 21.39 57.37
C LYS A 81 -15.46 20.10 57.56
N GLU A 82 -16.11 19.06 58.07
CA GLU A 82 -15.51 17.74 58.28
C GLU A 82 -16.15 16.69 57.38
N MET A 83 -15.32 15.81 56.82
CA MET A 83 -15.76 14.61 56.10
C MET A 83 -15.06 13.38 56.65
N VAL A 84 -15.67 12.20 56.51
CA VAL A 84 -15.05 10.93 56.94
C VAL A 84 -14.64 10.14 55.70
N ILE A 85 -13.34 9.92 55.53
CA ILE A 85 -12.76 9.09 54.47
C ILE A 85 -11.96 7.97 55.13
N ASN A 86 -12.27 6.71 54.79
CA ASN A 86 -11.60 5.53 55.35
C ASN A 86 -11.59 5.47 56.90
N GLY A 87 -12.61 6.05 57.54
CA GLY A 87 -12.72 6.09 59.00
C GLY A 87 -11.96 7.25 59.66
N ASN A 88 -11.22 8.05 58.88
CA ASN A 88 -10.52 9.24 59.37
C ASN A 88 -11.39 10.48 59.15
N THR A 89 -11.51 11.32 60.17
CA THR A 89 -12.14 12.64 60.06
C THR A 89 -11.16 13.63 59.46
N ILE A 90 -11.53 14.23 58.33
CA ILE A 90 -10.70 15.11 57.52
C ILE A 90 -11.41 16.45 57.37
N GLN A 91 -10.66 17.54 57.59
CA GLN A 91 -11.17 18.89 57.38
C GLN A 91 -11.13 19.25 55.89
N TYR A 92 -12.12 20.02 55.44
CA TYR A 92 -12.23 20.44 54.04
C TYR A 92 -12.96 21.76 53.86
N GLU A 93 -12.75 22.35 52.68
CA GLU A 93 -13.47 23.50 52.16
C GLU A 93 -13.92 23.21 50.72
N LEU A 94 -15.16 23.57 50.40
CA LEU A 94 -15.66 23.56 49.03
C LEU A 94 -15.70 24.99 48.52
N LYS A 95 -14.93 25.27 47.47
CA LYS A 95 -14.92 26.57 46.79
C LYS A 95 -16.06 26.67 45.78
N GLU A 96 -16.41 27.91 45.40
CA GLU A 96 -17.49 28.18 44.45
C GLU A 96 -17.25 27.57 43.06
N ASN A 97 -15.99 27.42 42.65
CA ASN A 97 -15.56 26.77 41.40
C ASN A 97 -15.59 25.23 41.47
N LYS A 98 -16.28 24.63 42.46
CA LYS A 98 -16.33 23.17 42.69
C LYS A 98 -14.96 22.54 43.00
N GLU A 99 -14.00 23.34 43.47
CA GLU A 99 -12.72 22.85 43.99
C GLU A 99 -12.89 22.39 45.45
N VAL A 100 -12.53 21.14 45.72
CA VAL A 100 -12.55 20.51 47.04
C VAL A 100 -11.14 20.58 47.62
N LEU A 101 -10.93 21.51 48.56
CA LEU A 101 -9.70 21.58 49.34
C LEU A 101 -9.84 20.68 50.56
N SER A 102 -8.91 19.74 50.74
CA SER A 102 -8.89 18.83 51.90
C SER A 102 -7.55 18.91 52.60
N TYR A 103 -7.57 18.84 53.94
CA TYR A 103 -6.39 19.07 54.76
C TYR A 103 -5.92 17.79 55.43
N TRP A 104 -4.67 17.42 55.17
CA TRP A 104 -4.07 16.14 55.58
C TRP A 104 -2.69 16.37 56.18
N THR A 105 -2.31 15.57 57.17
CA THR A 105 -0.93 15.60 57.71
C THR A 105 0.08 15.36 56.58
N GLU A 106 -0.17 14.36 55.75
CA GLU A 106 0.60 14.07 54.53
C GLU A 106 -0.33 14.18 53.31
N PRO A 107 -0.30 15.30 52.55
CA PRO A 107 -1.23 15.56 51.45
C PRO A 107 -1.36 14.43 50.42
N ILE A 108 -0.26 13.73 50.13
CA ILE A 108 -0.26 12.62 49.18
C ILE A 108 -1.09 11.41 49.67
N GLU A 109 -1.14 11.16 50.97
CA GLU A 109 -1.98 10.10 51.53
C GLU A 109 -3.46 10.44 51.32
N GLY A 110 -3.78 11.73 51.43
CA GLY A 110 -5.09 12.26 51.05
C GLY A 110 -5.43 12.05 49.59
N THR A 111 -4.49 12.32 48.68
CA THR A 111 -4.67 12.12 47.24
C THR A 111 -4.96 10.66 46.94
N MET A 112 -4.17 9.75 47.50
CA MET A 112 -4.36 8.31 47.33
C MET A 112 -5.73 7.88 47.87
N ALA A 113 -6.06 8.23 49.12
CA ALA A 113 -7.33 7.84 49.75
C ALA A 113 -8.56 8.36 48.98
N LEU A 114 -8.51 9.61 48.51
CA LEU A 114 -9.60 10.21 47.74
C LEU A 114 -9.71 9.59 46.33
N ILE A 115 -8.59 9.32 45.65
CA ILE A 115 -8.61 8.59 44.38
C ILE A 115 -9.23 7.20 44.58
N GLU A 116 -8.89 6.48 45.65
CA GLU A 116 -9.49 5.18 45.94
C GLU A 116 -11.01 5.27 46.13
N TYR A 117 -11.44 6.23 46.95
CA TYR A 117 -12.85 6.47 47.22
C TYR A 117 -13.63 6.84 45.95
N VAL A 118 -13.12 7.80 45.17
CA VAL A 118 -13.73 8.26 43.91
C VAL A 118 -13.73 7.15 42.87
N SER A 119 -12.63 6.39 42.75
CA SER A 119 -12.54 5.26 41.83
C SER A 119 -13.60 4.20 42.12
N ASP A 120 -13.81 3.85 43.41
CA ASP A 120 -14.80 2.86 43.83
C ASP A 120 -16.24 3.39 43.70
N LEU A 121 -16.47 4.66 44.10
CA LEU A 121 -17.76 5.31 44.02
C LEU A 121 -18.23 5.44 42.57
N PHE A 122 -17.36 5.86 41.64
CA PHE A 122 -17.70 6.14 40.26
C PHE A 122 -17.38 5.00 39.28
N ASN A 123 -16.66 3.95 39.72
CA ASN A 123 -16.15 2.87 38.87
C ASN A 123 -15.31 3.43 37.71
N VAL A 124 -14.35 4.27 38.08
CA VAL A 124 -13.39 4.94 37.19
C VAL A 124 -11.99 4.60 37.64
N VAL A 125 -11.02 4.76 36.74
CA VAL A 125 -9.59 4.59 37.02
C VAL A 125 -8.86 5.88 36.69
N VAL A 126 -7.59 5.97 37.09
CA VAL A 126 -6.72 7.06 36.63
C VAL A 126 -6.46 6.87 35.13
N ASP A 127 -6.84 7.86 34.33
CA ASP A 127 -6.71 7.79 32.87
C ASP A 127 -5.44 8.50 32.40
N GLU A 128 -5.15 9.65 32.99
CA GLU A 128 -4.00 10.50 32.63
C GLU A 128 -3.28 10.99 33.90
N MET A 129 -1.97 11.19 33.79
CA MET A 129 -1.15 11.70 34.90
C MET A 129 -0.15 12.74 34.43
N ASP A 130 -0.15 13.90 35.08
CA ASP A 130 0.89 14.91 34.98
C ASP A 130 1.93 14.71 36.10
N ILE A 131 3.18 14.57 35.71
CA ILE A 131 4.31 14.24 36.56
C ILE A 131 5.30 15.39 36.47
N PHE A 132 5.45 16.13 37.55
CA PHE A 132 6.39 17.24 37.67
C PHE A 132 7.75 16.77 38.17
N CYS A 133 8.82 17.49 37.81
CA CYS A 133 10.18 17.13 38.25
C CYS A 133 10.39 17.13 39.77
N ASN A 134 9.49 17.79 40.52
CA ASN A 134 9.51 17.91 41.97
C ASN A 134 8.26 17.29 42.63
N SER A 135 7.36 16.66 41.87
CA SER A 135 6.08 16.14 42.39
C SER A 135 5.45 15.17 41.40
N GLY A 136 4.92 14.03 41.84
CA GLY A 136 4.19 13.08 41.01
C GLY A 136 4.83 11.69 40.95
N GLU A 137 6.13 11.55 41.23
CA GLU A 137 6.81 10.23 41.26
C GLU A 137 6.12 9.24 42.19
N ARG A 138 5.92 9.61 43.46
CA ARG A 138 5.32 8.73 44.47
C ARG A 138 3.89 8.34 44.12
N LEU A 139 3.10 9.27 43.56
CA LEU A 139 1.75 8.97 43.09
C LEU A 139 1.76 8.07 41.85
N MET A 140 2.61 8.34 40.86
CA MET A 140 2.77 7.51 39.66
C MET A 140 3.13 6.07 40.00
N LEU A 141 4.13 5.87 40.87
CA LEU A 141 4.53 4.54 41.33
C LEU A 141 3.39 3.81 42.05
N TRP A 142 2.57 4.54 42.83
CA TRP A 142 1.40 3.96 43.48
C TRP A 142 0.30 3.59 42.48
N VAL A 143 -0.01 4.47 41.52
CA VAL A 143 -1.01 4.20 40.46
C VAL A 143 -0.60 2.98 39.63
N GLN A 144 0.66 2.89 39.18
CA GLN A 144 1.15 1.77 38.36
C GLN A 144 1.13 0.43 39.10
N ARG A 145 1.20 0.43 40.44
CA ARG A 145 1.02 -0.80 41.25
C ARG A 145 -0.45 -1.21 41.35
N ARG A 146 -1.37 -0.23 41.33
CA ARG A 146 -2.82 -0.45 41.47
C ARG A 146 -3.49 -0.82 40.14
N GLN A 147 -3.02 -0.26 39.04
CA GLN A 147 -3.60 -0.45 37.71
C GLN A 147 -2.52 -0.56 36.64
N THR A 148 -2.75 -1.43 35.66
CA THR A 148 -1.80 -1.71 34.57
C THR A 148 -2.00 -0.85 33.33
N ARG A 149 -3.11 -0.12 33.25
CA ARG A 149 -3.50 0.65 32.07
C ARG A 149 -3.53 2.13 32.44
N LEU A 150 -2.70 2.91 31.76
CA LEU A 150 -2.78 4.36 31.74
C LEU A 150 -2.92 4.83 30.28
N ASN A 151 -3.79 5.79 30.01
CA ASN A 151 -3.97 6.32 28.67
C ASN A 151 -2.82 7.26 28.31
N ALA A 152 -2.51 8.23 29.18
CA ALA A 152 -1.41 9.16 28.96
C ALA A 152 -0.60 9.43 30.25
N ALA A 153 0.71 9.59 30.09
CA ALA A 153 1.60 10.13 31.12
C ALA A 153 2.35 11.31 30.54
N LEU A 154 2.24 12.46 31.20
CA LEU A 154 2.87 13.70 30.77
C LEU A 154 3.93 14.10 31.79
N PHE A 155 5.16 14.26 31.34
CA PHE A 155 6.28 14.67 32.17
C PHE A 155 6.56 16.15 31.94
N HIS A 156 6.34 16.96 32.97
CA HIS A 156 6.38 18.41 32.87
C HIS A 156 7.44 19.05 33.78
N SER A 157 8.07 20.10 33.27
CA SER A 157 8.97 20.98 34.04
C SER A 157 8.33 22.32 34.43
N ASN A 158 6.99 22.42 34.35
CA ASN A 158 6.20 23.64 34.57
C ASN A 158 6.69 24.84 33.76
N SER A 159 7.19 24.60 32.55
CA SER A 159 7.81 25.62 31.69
C SER A 159 8.96 26.40 32.36
N ASN A 160 9.51 25.91 33.48
CA ASN A 160 10.53 26.60 34.24
C ASN A 160 11.88 25.92 34.07
N LYS A 161 12.81 26.57 33.39
CA LYS A 161 14.18 26.08 33.18
C LYS A 161 14.97 25.81 34.46
N LYS A 162 14.51 26.25 35.65
CA LYS A 162 15.13 25.89 36.93
C LYS A 162 14.63 24.55 37.47
N ASN A 163 13.41 24.16 37.11
CA ASN A 163 12.80 22.90 37.47
C ASN A 163 13.19 21.86 36.41
N ARG A 164 14.10 20.95 36.76
CA ARG A 164 14.65 19.97 35.81
C ARG A 164 14.60 18.58 36.40
N PHE A 165 14.33 17.61 35.55
CA PHE A 165 14.59 16.23 35.87
C PHE A 165 16.09 15.93 35.79
N THR A 166 16.57 15.06 36.66
CA THR A 166 17.81 14.33 36.37
C THR A 166 17.52 13.29 35.29
N PRO A 167 18.45 13.05 34.34
CA PRO A 167 18.27 12.01 33.32
C PRO A 167 17.91 10.65 33.91
N GLU A 168 18.52 10.30 35.03
CA GLU A 168 18.33 9.02 35.71
C GLU A 168 16.92 8.90 36.30
N ALA A 169 16.42 9.96 36.93
CA ALA A 169 15.05 9.98 37.46
C ALA A 169 14.02 9.94 36.34
N LEU A 170 14.20 10.72 35.27
CA LEU A 170 13.25 10.71 34.15
C LEU A 170 13.25 9.37 33.42
N THR A 171 14.43 8.79 33.16
CA THR A 171 14.54 7.49 32.48
C THR A 171 13.90 6.38 33.32
N SER A 172 14.19 6.32 34.61
CA SER A 172 13.58 5.31 35.50
C SER A 172 12.05 5.44 35.59
N LEU A 173 11.52 6.66 35.62
CA LEU A 173 10.07 6.87 35.60
C LEU A 173 9.44 6.46 34.27
N ILE A 174 10.07 6.78 33.13
CA ILE A 174 9.59 6.36 31.80
C ILE A 174 9.62 4.84 31.67
N GLU A 175 10.68 4.19 32.16
CA GLU A 175 10.81 2.73 32.14
C GLU A 175 9.64 2.06 32.87
N VAL A 176 9.30 2.51 34.08
CA VAL A 176 8.21 1.97 34.90
C VAL A 176 6.82 2.34 34.37
N CYS A 177 6.69 3.40 33.57
CA CYS A 177 5.40 3.93 33.15
C CYS A 177 4.74 3.10 32.03
N GLU A 178 3.69 2.35 32.34
CA GLU A 178 2.90 1.57 31.37
C GLU A 178 1.72 2.38 30.77
N ALA A 179 2.04 3.51 30.13
CA ALA A 179 1.07 4.36 29.45
C ALA A 179 1.00 4.09 27.93
N LYS A 180 -0.18 4.23 27.33
CA LYS A 180 -0.32 4.17 25.85
C LYS A 180 0.36 5.36 25.18
N ALA A 181 0.23 6.55 25.76
CA ALA A 181 0.86 7.79 25.32
C ALA A 181 1.84 8.29 26.39
N ILE A 182 3.04 8.66 25.97
CA ILE A 182 4.05 9.30 26.82
C ILE A 182 4.42 10.64 26.19
N ILE A 183 4.29 11.72 26.95
CA ILE A 183 4.57 13.08 26.49
C ILE A 183 5.68 13.65 27.37
N LEU A 184 6.79 14.06 26.77
CA LEU A 184 7.92 14.69 27.45
C LEU A 184 7.96 16.19 27.14
N ASP A 185 7.56 16.99 28.13
CA ASP A 185 7.65 18.44 28.15
C ASP A 185 8.51 18.90 29.35
N ALA A 186 9.72 18.35 29.37
CA ALA A 186 10.58 18.33 30.53
C ALA A 186 12.00 18.76 30.19
N TYR A 187 12.50 19.79 30.88
CA TYR A 187 13.93 20.10 30.90
C TYR A 187 14.70 19.04 31.70
N THR A 188 15.82 18.60 31.15
CA THR A 188 16.77 17.72 31.85
C THR A 188 18.06 18.45 32.22
N THR A 189 18.72 18.01 33.29
CA THR A 189 20.02 18.59 33.69
C THR A 189 21.16 18.24 32.72
N LYS A 190 21.05 17.10 32.03
CA LYS A 190 21.97 16.62 30.97
C LYS A 190 21.15 15.94 29.85
N PRO A 191 21.72 15.73 28.64
CA PRO A 191 21.04 14.96 27.60
C PRO A 191 20.67 13.55 28.07
N LEU A 192 19.48 13.09 27.69
CA LEU A 192 19.05 11.72 27.95
C LEU A 192 19.92 10.75 27.16
N GLN A 193 20.17 9.59 27.76
CA GLN A 193 20.75 8.46 27.05
C GLN A 193 19.63 7.71 26.32
N PRO A 194 19.90 7.08 25.16
CA PRO A 194 18.91 6.26 24.48
C PRO A 194 18.41 5.14 25.38
N PHE A 195 17.09 5.00 25.45
CA PHE A 195 16.41 3.95 26.21
C PHE A 195 15.42 3.21 25.33
N HIS A 196 15.07 1.99 25.72
CA HIS A 196 14.04 1.22 25.05
C HIS A 196 12.70 1.42 25.75
N LYS A 197 11.71 1.94 25.03
CA LYS A 197 10.33 2.00 25.52
C LYS A 197 9.37 1.62 24.42
N LYS A 198 8.35 0.85 24.82
CA LYS A 198 7.23 0.46 23.98
C LYS A 198 5.98 1.20 24.43
N CYS A 199 5.40 2.00 23.54
CA CYS A 199 4.09 2.60 23.73
C CYS A 199 3.40 2.75 22.37
N ASN A 200 2.24 3.41 22.31
CA ASN A 200 1.59 3.72 21.04
C ASN A 200 2.04 5.09 20.54
N TYR A 201 2.04 6.08 21.42
CA TYR A 201 2.34 7.47 21.10
C TYR A 201 3.47 7.99 21.98
N PHE A 202 4.46 8.63 21.38
CA PHE A 202 5.55 9.27 22.09
C PHE A 202 5.75 10.69 21.56
N ASP A 203 5.67 11.69 22.42
CA ASP A 203 5.82 13.10 22.06
C ASP A 203 6.95 13.75 22.85
N PHE A 204 7.70 14.59 22.16
CA PHE A 204 8.80 15.36 22.71
C PHE A 204 8.59 16.84 22.37
N LEU A 205 8.14 17.59 23.37
CA LEU A 205 7.76 18.99 23.23
C LEU A 205 8.92 19.95 23.53
N THR A 206 9.56 19.80 24.70
CA THR A 206 10.57 20.76 25.17
C THR A 206 11.64 20.11 26.05
N GLY A 207 12.89 20.59 25.92
CA GLY A 207 13.89 20.56 26.99
C GLY A 207 14.68 19.27 27.13
N SER A 208 14.35 18.26 26.33
CA SER A 208 15.00 16.97 26.25
C SER A 208 15.77 16.92 24.94
N ARG A 209 17.06 17.31 24.92
CA ARG A 209 17.88 17.22 23.71
C ARG A 209 17.96 15.76 23.24
N LEU A 210 17.22 15.42 22.19
CA LEU A 210 17.18 14.07 21.64
C LEU A 210 18.20 13.89 20.52
N THR A 211 18.49 12.63 20.26
CA THR A 211 19.31 12.20 19.15
C THR A 211 18.53 11.19 18.31
N VAL A 212 18.97 10.96 17.08
CA VAL A 212 18.37 9.92 16.23
C VAL A 212 18.41 8.53 16.85
N GLU A 213 19.38 8.24 17.73
CA GLU A 213 19.45 6.96 18.44
C GLU A 213 18.22 6.74 19.32
N HIS A 214 17.67 7.80 19.95
CA HIS A 214 16.42 7.71 20.70
C HIS A 214 15.27 7.29 19.79
N LEU A 215 15.17 7.85 18.58
CA LEU A 215 14.12 7.48 17.62
C LEU A 215 14.24 6.00 17.18
N MET A 216 15.47 5.48 17.05
CA MET A 216 15.72 4.10 16.63
C MET A 216 15.50 3.08 17.75
N THR A 217 15.57 3.45 19.02
CA THR A 217 15.37 2.54 20.16
C THR A 217 13.90 2.43 20.60
N LEU A 218 13.06 3.40 20.25
CA LEU A 218 11.63 3.42 20.57
C LEU A 218 10.84 2.40 19.74
N ASP A 219 10.00 1.62 20.42
CA ASP A 219 9.00 0.74 19.79
C ASP A 219 7.61 1.39 19.85
N CYS A 220 7.39 2.40 19.02
CA CYS A 220 6.16 3.21 19.00
C CYS A 220 5.38 3.05 17.68
N VAL A 221 4.08 3.36 17.72
CA VAL A 221 3.27 3.52 16.51
C VAL A 221 3.47 4.91 15.94
N GLU A 222 3.52 5.91 16.80
CA GLU A 222 3.62 7.32 16.44
C GLU A 222 4.64 8.03 17.31
N ILE A 223 5.49 8.84 16.68
CA ILE A 223 6.52 9.63 17.36
C ILE A 223 6.46 11.07 16.85
N LEU A 224 6.32 12.03 17.76
CA LEU A 224 6.40 13.46 17.48
C LEU A 224 7.60 14.04 18.21
N ALA A 225 8.46 14.76 17.49
CA ALA A 225 9.59 15.48 18.08
C ALA A 225 9.64 16.89 17.49
N SER A 226 8.84 17.77 18.09
CA SER A 226 8.58 19.13 17.59
C SER A 226 9.63 20.15 18.03
N GLU A 227 10.50 19.81 18.98
CA GLU A 227 11.53 20.70 19.47
C GLU A 227 12.55 21.05 18.36
N LYS A 228 12.76 22.36 18.19
CA LYS A 228 13.65 22.89 17.16
C LYS A 228 15.08 22.45 17.37
N HIS A 229 15.82 22.34 16.26
CA HIS A 229 17.27 22.08 16.24
C HIS A 229 17.70 20.70 16.75
N ASN A 230 16.78 19.75 16.94
CA ASN A 230 17.12 18.40 17.40
C ASN A 230 17.65 17.47 16.30
N PHE A 231 17.23 17.66 15.04
CA PHE A 231 17.56 16.74 13.96
C PHE A 231 18.12 17.42 12.71
N LYS A 232 19.18 16.83 12.16
CA LYS A 232 19.76 17.17 10.87
C LYS A 232 19.28 16.21 9.79
N SER A 233 19.26 16.67 8.54
CA SER A 233 18.88 15.85 7.38
C SER A 233 19.72 14.56 7.24
N ALA A 234 21.00 14.58 7.63
CA ALA A 234 21.86 13.39 7.60
C ALA A 234 21.50 12.37 8.70
N GLU A 235 21.01 12.82 9.85
CA GLU A 235 20.54 11.94 10.92
C GLU A 235 19.22 11.29 10.52
N MET A 236 18.31 12.05 9.93
CA MET A 236 17.06 11.49 9.39
C MET A 236 17.31 10.50 8.24
N ASN A 237 18.34 10.70 7.42
CA ASN A 237 18.77 9.68 6.45
C ASN A 237 19.20 8.37 7.15
N ARG A 238 19.90 8.44 8.29
CA ARG A 238 20.23 7.26 9.10
C ARG A 238 18.96 6.57 9.60
N PHE A 239 17.98 7.34 10.09
CA PHE A 239 16.69 6.80 10.51
C PHE A 239 15.93 6.11 9.37
N PHE A 240 15.84 6.74 8.20
CA PHE A 240 15.20 6.11 7.04
C PHE A 240 15.88 4.79 6.67
N LYS A 241 17.22 4.74 6.67
CA LYS A 241 17.98 3.51 6.43
C LYS A 241 17.75 2.44 7.51
N HIS A 242 17.64 2.84 8.77
CA HIS A 242 17.29 1.95 9.88
C HIS A 242 15.91 1.32 9.65
N TRP A 243 14.89 2.12 9.36
CA TRP A 243 13.54 1.63 9.08
C TRP A 243 13.52 0.72 7.84
N ILE A 244 14.18 1.14 6.75
CA ILE A 244 14.32 0.36 5.51
C ILE A 244 14.97 -1.02 5.77
N SER A 245 15.83 -1.13 6.77
CA SER A 245 16.50 -2.37 7.16
C SER A 245 15.67 -3.26 8.09
N GLY A 246 14.45 -2.84 8.43
CA GLY A 246 13.52 -3.59 9.28
C GLY A 246 13.37 -3.04 10.71
N GLY A 247 14.04 -1.93 11.04
CA GLY A 247 13.92 -1.24 12.32
C GLY A 247 12.56 -0.55 12.53
N SER A 248 12.23 -0.25 13.79
CA SER A 248 10.96 0.40 14.20
C SER A 248 9.70 -0.20 13.53
N PRO A 249 9.43 -1.51 13.68
CA PRO A 249 8.42 -2.21 12.88
C PRO A 249 6.97 -1.77 13.15
N ARG A 250 6.68 -1.18 14.32
CA ARG A 250 5.35 -0.69 14.68
C ARG A 250 5.04 0.71 14.14
N LEU A 251 6.05 1.47 13.73
CA LEU A 251 5.90 2.86 13.31
C LEU A 251 4.96 3.01 12.11
N THR A 252 4.04 3.97 12.23
CA THR A 252 3.14 4.44 11.17
C THR A 252 3.38 5.91 10.85
N LEU A 253 3.71 6.75 11.84
CA LEU A 253 3.97 8.17 11.64
C LEU A 253 5.14 8.65 12.50
N LEU A 254 6.04 9.39 11.88
CA LEU A 254 7.08 10.17 12.54
C LEU A 254 7.01 11.62 12.07
N GLU A 255 6.96 12.55 13.01
CA GLU A 255 7.06 13.98 12.75
C GLU A 255 8.25 14.54 13.52
N VAL A 256 9.16 15.24 12.82
CA VAL A 256 10.33 15.86 13.44
C VAL A 256 10.59 17.25 12.89
N HIS A 257 10.98 18.18 13.77
CA HIS A 257 11.51 19.46 13.31
C HIS A 257 12.93 19.29 12.78
N LEU A 258 13.18 19.72 11.53
CA LEU A 258 14.53 19.77 10.97
C LEU A 258 15.14 21.15 11.18
N ASP A 259 16.40 21.18 11.64
CA ASP A 259 17.16 22.42 11.77
C ASP A 259 17.36 23.12 10.42
N ILE A 260 18.03 22.40 9.50
CA ILE A 260 18.26 22.81 8.12
C ILE A 260 17.89 21.66 7.20
N PHE A 261 16.89 21.88 6.36
CA PHE A 261 16.52 20.93 5.32
C PHE A 261 17.59 20.91 4.22
N ASN A 262 18.16 19.73 4.00
CA ASN A 262 19.11 19.47 2.94
C ASN A 262 18.70 18.17 2.25
N GLU A 263 17.99 18.32 1.13
CA GLU A 263 17.45 17.22 0.34
C GLU A 263 18.53 16.22 -0.06
N ARG A 264 19.71 16.69 -0.54
CA ARG A 264 20.81 15.81 -0.97
C ARG A 264 21.30 14.90 0.16
N LYS A 265 21.43 15.45 1.38
CA LYS A 265 21.84 14.68 2.55
C LYS A 265 20.75 13.73 3.02
N LEU A 266 19.49 14.18 2.99
CA LEU A 266 18.33 13.37 3.38
C LEU A 266 18.14 12.16 2.45
N LEU A 267 18.35 12.35 1.15
CA LEU A 267 18.14 11.34 0.11
C LEU A 267 19.36 10.47 -0.20
N ALA A 268 20.52 10.74 0.41
CA ALA A 268 21.76 10.05 0.10
C ALA A 268 21.64 8.51 0.23
N GLY A 269 21.72 7.81 -0.91
CA GLY A 269 21.63 6.35 -0.98
C GLY A 269 20.22 5.78 -0.81
N ILE A 270 19.16 6.58 -1.01
CA ILE A 270 17.76 6.14 -0.96
C ILE A 270 17.10 6.45 -2.31
N ASN A 271 16.50 5.42 -2.91
CA ASN A 271 15.75 5.58 -4.15
C ASN A 271 14.32 6.05 -3.85
N VAL A 272 14.01 7.27 -4.29
CA VAL A 272 12.70 7.91 -4.11
C VAL A 272 12.08 8.31 -5.43
N LYS A 273 10.75 8.42 -5.47
CA LYS A 273 10.01 9.08 -6.56
C LYS A 273 9.04 10.09 -5.95
N TRP A 274 8.75 11.16 -6.68
CA TRP A 274 7.65 12.05 -6.33
C TRP A 274 6.30 11.35 -6.59
N ASN A 275 5.37 11.49 -5.65
CA ASN A 275 4.02 10.98 -5.76
C ASN A 275 3.01 12.09 -5.40
N ALA A 276 2.22 12.50 -6.39
CA ALA A 276 1.19 13.53 -6.23
C ALA A 276 -0.15 12.99 -5.68
N SER A 277 -0.24 11.68 -5.45
CA SER A 277 -1.45 11.05 -4.92
C SER A 277 -1.71 11.46 -3.47
N LYS A 278 -2.94 11.22 -3.02
CA LYS A 278 -3.33 11.34 -1.62
C LYS A 278 -3.20 9.99 -0.93
N MET A 279 -2.57 9.97 0.24
CA MET A 279 -2.40 8.77 1.06
C MET A 279 -2.78 9.07 2.51
N ASN A 280 -3.61 8.23 3.11
CA ASN A 280 -4.00 8.36 4.51
C ASN A 280 -3.15 7.42 5.37
N VAL A 281 -2.38 8.00 6.28
CA VAL A 281 -1.56 7.28 7.25
C VAL A 281 -2.35 7.17 8.55
N ARG A 282 -2.47 5.95 9.11
CA ARG A 282 -3.16 5.75 10.38
C ARG A 282 -2.28 6.20 11.55
N THR A 283 -2.83 7.01 12.43
CA THR A 283 -2.20 7.46 13.69
C THR A 283 -2.50 6.45 14.81
N SER A 284 -1.86 6.66 15.97
CA SER A 284 -2.00 5.80 17.14
C SER A 284 -3.41 5.77 17.75
N ASP A 285 -4.19 6.83 17.53
CA ASP A 285 -5.58 7.01 17.97
C ASP A 285 -6.62 6.65 16.89
N GLU A 286 -6.21 5.89 15.87
CA GLU A 286 -7.04 5.48 14.73
C GLU A 286 -7.53 6.62 13.82
N LYS A 287 -7.06 7.85 14.02
CA LYS A 287 -7.25 8.94 13.04
C LYS A 287 -6.35 8.73 11.83
N THR A 288 -6.51 9.61 10.84
CA THR A 288 -5.72 9.58 9.60
C THR A 288 -5.01 10.90 9.36
N PHE A 289 -3.71 10.82 9.13
CA PHE A 289 -2.90 11.94 8.64
C PHE A 289 -2.80 11.88 7.11
N LEU A 290 -3.14 12.99 6.44
CA LEU A 290 -3.15 13.09 4.99
C LEU A 290 -1.76 13.45 4.45
N PHE A 291 -1.21 12.54 3.65
CA PHE A 291 -0.07 12.78 2.77
C PHE A 291 -0.59 13.15 1.39
N ASP A 292 -0.36 14.38 0.99
CA ASP A 292 -0.60 14.94 -0.33
C ASP A 292 0.72 15.51 -0.87
N GLY A 293 1.14 15.06 -2.06
CA GLY A 293 2.44 15.49 -2.61
C GLY A 293 3.63 15.08 -1.73
N PHE A 294 4.13 13.86 -1.92
CA PHE A 294 5.20 13.32 -1.08
C PHE A 294 6.24 12.54 -1.90
N PHE A 295 7.41 12.33 -1.30
CA PHE A 295 8.43 11.44 -1.83
C PHE A 295 8.17 10.01 -1.34
N GLU A 296 7.84 9.11 -2.26
CA GLU A 296 7.66 7.69 -1.97
C GLU A 296 9.02 6.97 -2.04
N ILE A 297 9.37 6.26 -0.98
CA ILE A 297 10.56 5.40 -0.96
C ILE A 297 10.21 4.09 -1.68
N LEU A 298 10.98 3.74 -2.71
CA LEU A 298 10.64 2.62 -3.58
C LEU A 298 10.89 1.24 -2.95
N LYS A 299 11.67 1.17 -1.87
CA LYS A 299 11.93 -0.06 -1.15
C LYS A 299 10.79 -0.37 -0.19
N ILE A 300 10.37 -1.63 -0.20
CA ILE A 300 9.30 -2.14 0.65
C ILE A 300 9.91 -2.99 1.75
N THR A 301 9.49 -2.73 2.97
CA THR A 301 10.01 -3.39 4.16
C THR A 301 8.84 -3.94 4.95
N ASN A 302 8.88 -5.23 5.27
CA ASN A 302 7.83 -5.91 6.06
C ASN A 302 6.40 -5.74 5.50
N GLY A 303 6.24 -5.73 4.18
CA GLY A 303 4.94 -5.53 3.52
C GLY A 303 4.39 -4.09 3.61
N LYS A 304 5.18 -3.15 4.11
CA LYS A 304 4.81 -1.74 4.26
C LYS A 304 5.52 -0.86 3.24
N SER A 305 4.76 0.05 2.65
CA SER A 305 5.25 1.18 1.86
C SER A 305 5.48 2.38 2.77
N THR A 306 6.31 3.32 2.34
CA THR A 306 6.58 4.54 3.10
C THR A 306 6.85 5.71 2.17
N GLY A 307 6.62 6.91 2.68
CA GLY A 307 7.02 8.14 2.04
C GLY A 307 7.17 9.26 3.06
N PHE A 308 7.74 10.36 2.61
CA PHE A 308 7.94 11.53 3.45
C PHE A 308 7.63 12.83 2.70
N LYS A 309 7.27 13.86 3.45
CA LYS A 309 7.15 15.24 2.95
C LYS A 309 7.76 16.21 3.95
N PHE A 310 8.17 17.37 3.47
CA PHE A 310 8.71 18.44 4.30
C PHE A 310 7.81 19.66 4.15
N LEU A 311 7.31 20.19 5.26
CA LEU A 311 6.40 21.33 5.28
C LEU A 311 6.63 22.16 6.55
N GLY A 312 6.81 23.48 6.40
CA GLY A 312 6.86 24.40 7.54
C GLY A 312 7.99 24.14 8.55
N GLY A 313 9.12 23.55 8.13
CA GLY A 313 10.20 23.17 9.04
C GLY A 313 10.09 21.74 9.59
N MET A 314 8.95 21.08 9.39
CA MET A 314 8.68 19.73 9.85
C MET A 314 8.89 18.71 8.73
N LEU A 315 9.56 17.61 9.06
CA LEU A 315 9.65 16.41 8.25
C LEU A 315 8.62 15.40 8.75
N TYR A 316 7.70 15.03 7.86
CA TYR A 316 6.69 14.00 8.07
C TYR A 316 7.13 12.73 7.36
N PHE A 317 7.23 11.62 8.09
CA PHE A 317 7.53 10.30 7.54
C PHE A 317 6.37 9.36 7.87
N GLY A 318 5.69 8.90 6.83
CA GLY A 318 4.51 8.06 6.92
C GLY A 318 4.77 6.65 6.44
N VAL A 319 4.16 5.67 7.09
CA VAL A 319 4.27 4.25 6.77
C VAL A 319 2.88 3.65 6.70
N TRP A 320 2.61 2.90 5.62
CA TRP A 320 1.30 2.32 5.36
C TRP A 320 1.42 0.92 4.75
N PRO A 321 0.39 0.06 4.89
CA PRO A 321 0.36 -1.21 4.20
C PRO A 321 0.51 -1.02 2.69
N CYS A 322 1.34 -1.84 2.05
CA CYS A 322 1.48 -1.77 0.60
C CYS A 322 0.14 -2.09 -0.07
N SER A 323 -0.24 -1.30 -1.08
CA SER A 323 -1.54 -1.35 -1.78
C SER A 323 -1.78 -2.60 -2.63
N VAL A 324 -0.89 -3.59 -2.58
CA VAL A 324 -1.08 -4.87 -3.27
C VAL A 324 -1.17 -5.98 -2.22
N PRO A 325 -2.39 -6.40 -1.83
CA PRO A 325 -2.62 -7.36 -0.74
C PRO A 325 -1.87 -8.68 -0.90
N LEU A 326 -1.64 -9.11 -2.15
CA LEU A 326 -0.86 -10.31 -2.44
C LEU A 326 0.55 -10.22 -1.80
N PHE A 327 1.27 -9.11 -1.99
CA PHE A 327 2.65 -8.96 -1.51
C PHE A 327 2.78 -8.59 -0.02
N CYS A 328 1.69 -8.65 0.74
CA CYS A 328 1.67 -8.41 2.18
C CYS A 328 1.62 -9.72 2.99
N LEU A 329 1.53 -10.87 2.32
CA LEU A 329 1.50 -12.17 2.98
C LEU A 329 2.89 -12.58 3.47
N PRO A 330 2.99 -13.27 4.62
CA PRO A 330 4.23 -13.90 5.05
C PRO A 330 4.83 -14.74 3.92
N HIS A 331 6.15 -14.74 3.80
CA HIS A 331 6.88 -15.38 2.69
C HIS A 331 6.38 -16.80 2.37
N LEU A 332 6.10 -17.62 3.39
CA LEU A 332 5.59 -18.98 3.23
C LEU A 332 4.15 -19.04 2.67
N ALA A 333 3.25 -18.18 3.15
CA ALA A 333 1.89 -18.10 2.62
C ALA A 333 1.89 -17.60 1.17
N PHE A 334 2.75 -16.63 0.88
CA PHE A 334 2.89 -16.09 -0.47
C PHE A 334 3.47 -17.11 -1.46
N MET A 335 4.49 -17.86 -1.04
CA MET A 335 5.02 -18.99 -1.78
C MET A 335 3.96 -20.08 -2.02
N GLY A 336 3.11 -20.36 -1.04
CA GLY A 336 1.97 -21.27 -1.17
C GLY A 336 1.00 -20.84 -2.27
N ILE A 337 0.64 -19.56 -2.31
CA ILE A 337 -0.26 -18.99 -3.33
C ILE A 337 0.37 -19.05 -4.72
N ILE A 338 1.63 -18.62 -4.87
CA ILE A 338 2.32 -18.65 -6.18
C ILE A 338 2.39 -20.07 -6.71
N ASN A 339 2.66 -21.06 -5.84
CA ASN A 339 2.70 -22.46 -6.26
C ASN A 339 1.32 -23.05 -6.58
N ALA A 340 0.24 -22.45 -6.06
CA ALA A 340 -1.13 -22.83 -6.41
C ALA A 340 -1.62 -22.17 -7.71
N MET A 341 -0.99 -21.07 -8.15
CA MET A 341 -1.32 -20.40 -9.41
C MET A 341 -0.96 -21.29 -10.61
N SER A 342 -1.87 -21.36 -11.57
CA SER A 342 -1.61 -21.89 -12.91
C SER A 342 -0.53 -21.08 -13.64
N THR A 343 0.10 -21.67 -14.66
CA THR A 343 1.07 -20.98 -15.51
C THR A 343 0.49 -19.70 -16.11
N SER A 344 -0.78 -19.74 -16.51
CA SER A 344 -1.51 -18.59 -17.05
C SER A 344 -1.63 -17.44 -16.03
N GLU A 345 -1.99 -17.75 -14.79
CA GLU A 345 -2.12 -16.77 -13.71
C GLU A 345 -0.76 -16.18 -13.33
N GLN A 346 0.31 -16.99 -13.33
CA GLN A 346 1.67 -16.50 -13.08
C GLN A 346 2.13 -15.53 -14.18
N VAL A 347 1.88 -15.83 -15.46
CA VAL A 347 2.19 -14.92 -16.58
C VAL A 347 1.39 -13.63 -16.44
N LEU A 348 0.08 -13.71 -16.29
CA LEU A 348 -0.77 -12.52 -16.22
C LEU A 348 -0.42 -11.63 -15.03
N THR A 349 -0.20 -12.22 -13.84
CA THR A 349 0.19 -11.47 -12.65
C THR A 349 1.55 -10.81 -12.82
N SER A 350 2.50 -11.47 -13.51
CA SER A 350 3.84 -10.91 -13.76
C SER A 350 3.81 -9.69 -14.70
N LEU A 351 2.80 -9.56 -15.56
CA LEU A 351 2.64 -8.43 -16.48
C LEU A 351 2.09 -7.17 -15.78
N CYS A 352 1.55 -7.31 -14.56
CA CYS A 352 0.96 -6.19 -13.82
C CYS A 352 2.01 -5.22 -13.25
N SER A 353 3.21 -5.70 -12.89
CA SER A 353 4.30 -4.84 -12.43
C SER A 353 5.65 -5.56 -12.43
N ARG A 354 6.75 -4.79 -12.47
CA ARG A 354 8.11 -5.32 -12.26
C ARG A 354 8.26 -6.05 -10.93
N ARG A 355 7.54 -5.60 -9.89
CA ARG A 355 7.55 -6.25 -8.58
C ARG A 355 6.90 -7.63 -8.66
N ALA A 356 5.75 -7.74 -9.29
CA ALA A 356 5.07 -9.01 -9.49
C ALA A 356 5.91 -10.00 -10.29
N PHE A 357 6.56 -9.53 -11.36
CA PHE A 357 7.52 -10.33 -12.11
C PHE A 357 8.64 -10.87 -11.23
N SER A 358 9.37 -10.01 -10.51
CA SER A 358 10.51 -10.42 -9.69
C SER A 358 10.09 -11.41 -8.60
N THR A 359 8.94 -11.20 -7.97
CA THR A 359 8.50 -12.07 -6.88
C THR A 359 8.01 -13.43 -7.37
N ILE A 360 7.28 -13.50 -8.50
CA ILE A 360 6.89 -14.78 -9.10
C ILE A 360 8.14 -15.54 -9.53
N LYS A 361 9.09 -14.87 -10.18
CA LYS A 361 10.36 -15.46 -10.60
C LYS A 361 11.15 -16.07 -9.44
N SER A 362 11.22 -15.39 -8.29
CA SER A 362 12.03 -15.83 -7.15
C SER A 362 11.37 -16.90 -6.28
N LEU A 363 10.04 -16.91 -6.19
CA LEU A 363 9.31 -17.74 -5.21
C LEU A 363 8.59 -18.95 -5.81
N ARG A 364 8.40 -19.01 -7.12
CA ARG A 364 7.85 -20.21 -7.76
C ARG A 364 8.80 -21.38 -7.53
N ARG A 365 8.25 -22.56 -7.21
CA ARG A 365 9.01 -23.81 -7.33
C ARG A 365 9.25 -24.08 -8.81
N GLY A 366 10.42 -24.65 -9.14
CA GLY A 366 10.78 -24.99 -10.51
C GLY A 366 9.62 -25.73 -11.18
N SER A 367 9.03 -25.12 -12.20
CA SER A 367 7.97 -25.73 -12.98
C SER A 367 8.59 -26.79 -13.89
N GLY A 368 8.06 -28.02 -13.87
CA GLY A 368 8.41 -29.04 -14.87
C GLY A 368 8.15 -28.54 -16.30
N ASP A 369 8.67 -29.26 -17.31
CA ASP A 369 8.66 -28.85 -18.73
C ASP A 369 7.38 -28.12 -19.17
N ILE A 370 7.46 -26.77 -19.20
CA ILE A 370 6.42 -25.88 -19.72
C ILE A 370 6.76 -25.66 -21.19
N PRO A 371 6.01 -26.25 -22.13
CA PRO A 371 6.27 -26.03 -23.55
C PRO A 371 5.95 -24.57 -23.90
N LEU A 372 6.86 -23.95 -24.64
CA LEU A 372 6.72 -22.61 -25.20
C LEU A 372 6.68 -22.72 -26.71
N SER A 373 5.58 -22.29 -27.32
CA SER A 373 5.42 -22.27 -28.77
C SER A 373 5.04 -20.88 -29.25
N ALA A 374 5.54 -20.46 -30.40
CA ALA A 374 5.34 -19.10 -30.90
C ALA A 374 5.10 -19.08 -32.41
N GLY A 375 4.34 -18.10 -32.87
CA GLY A 375 4.23 -17.74 -34.28
C GLY A 375 4.19 -16.21 -34.42
N ASP A 376 4.12 -15.70 -35.64
CA ASP A 376 4.26 -14.25 -35.93
C ASP A 376 3.33 -13.32 -35.18
N ASN A 377 2.19 -13.85 -34.77
CA ASN A 377 1.14 -13.11 -34.11
C ASN A 377 0.58 -13.87 -32.89
N PHE A 378 1.29 -14.88 -32.38
CA PHE A 378 0.89 -15.53 -31.13
C PHE A 378 2.05 -16.11 -30.32
N LEU A 379 1.82 -16.23 -29.01
CA LEU A 379 2.65 -16.98 -28.07
C LEU A 379 1.75 -17.93 -27.30
N ALA A 380 2.12 -19.20 -27.21
CA ALA A 380 1.41 -20.22 -26.46
C ALA A 380 2.32 -20.84 -25.40
N ILE A 381 1.84 -20.87 -24.16
CA ILE A 381 2.58 -21.31 -22.97
C ILE A 381 1.78 -22.40 -22.25
N GLY A 382 2.34 -23.60 -22.09
CA GLY A 382 1.70 -24.71 -21.40
C GLY A 382 1.11 -25.78 -22.31
N LYS A 383 0.60 -26.87 -21.70
CA LYS A 383 0.05 -28.06 -22.38
C LYS A 383 -1.43 -27.86 -22.73
N GLU A 384 -1.95 -28.59 -23.71
CA GLU A 384 -3.25 -28.38 -24.38
C GLU A 384 -4.44 -28.06 -23.47
N SER A 385 -4.57 -28.69 -22.29
CA SER A 385 -5.68 -28.43 -21.35
C SER A 385 -5.51 -27.21 -20.44
N THR A 386 -4.31 -26.61 -20.38
CA THR A 386 -3.96 -25.44 -19.54
C THR A 386 -3.15 -24.39 -20.31
N GLN A 387 -3.23 -24.41 -21.64
CA GLN A 387 -2.43 -23.56 -22.51
C GLN A 387 -2.93 -22.11 -22.46
N LEU A 388 -2.05 -21.17 -22.11
CA LEU A 388 -2.30 -19.74 -22.31
C LEU A 388 -1.91 -19.39 -23.74
N THR A 389 -2.83 -18.80 -24.49
CA THR A 389 -2.52 -18.29 -25.83
C THR A 389 -2.67 -16.77 -25.86
N ILE A 390 -1.57 -16.09 -26.15
CA ILE A 390 -1.50 -14.65 -26.26
C ILE A 390 -1.38 -14.30 -27.73
N TYR A 391 -2.38 -13.65 -28.29
CA TYR A 391 -2.40 -13.14 -29.66
C TYR A 391 -1.85 -11.71 -29.72
N GLN A 392 -1.07 -11.41 -30.76
CA GLN A 392 -0.52 -10.08 -31.04
C GLN A 392 -1.25 -9.48 -32.24
N HIS A 393 -1.72 -8.25 -32.07
CA HIS A 393 -2.48 -7.51 -33.09
C HIS A 393 -1.82 -6.14 -33.34
N THR A 394 -2.09 -5.55 -34.50
CA THR A 394 -1.71 -4.14 -34.75
C THR A 394 -2.56 -3.20 -33.89
N ILE A 395 -1.99 -2.06 -33.48
CA ILE A 395 -2.70 -1.06 -32.69
C ILE A 395 -3.92 -0.57 -33.47
N ASP A 396 -5.10 -0.67 -32.87
CA ASP A 396 -6.37 -0.14 -33.38
C ASP A 396 -7.08 0.63 -32.26
N SER A 397 -7.78 1.70 -32.61
CA SER A 397 -8.34 2.70 -31.70
C SER A 397 -9.56 2.16 -30.94
N GLY A 398 -9.33 1.54 -29.79
CA GLY A 398 -10.36 1.21 -28.81
C GLY A 398 -9.79 1.23 -27.38
N GLN A 399 -10.64 1.57 -26.39
CA GLN A 399 -10.26 1.58 -24.97
C GLN A 399 -9.78 0.19 -24.52
N ARG A 400 -8.55 0.11 -24.02
CA ARG A 400 -7.88 -1.11 -23.54
C ARG A 400 -6.94 -0.78 -22.39
N GLU A 401 -6.73 -1.75 -21.50
CA GLU A 401 -5.79 -1.62 -20.38
C GLU A 401 -4.35 -1.54 -20.90
N VAL A 402 -3.47 -0.80 -20.21
CA VAL A 402 -2.05 -0.67 -20.60
C VAL A 402 -1.21 -1.55 -19.67
N VAL A 403 -0.42 -2.46 -20.24
CA VAL A 403 0.56 -3.28 -19.51
C VAL A 403 1.98 -2.94 -19.94
N THR A 404 2.95 -3.20 -19.07
CA THR A 404 4.38 -3.03 -19.37
C THR A 404 5.04 -4.38 -19.55
N VAL A 405 5.51 -4.68 -20.76
CA VAL A 405 6.24 -5.92 -21.09
C VAL A 405 7.69 -5.55 -21.40
N ASN A 406 8.65 -6.04 -20.61
CA ASN A 406 10.08 -5.68 -20.72
C ASN A 406 10.38 -4.16 -20.80
N GLY A 407 9.56 -3.34 -20.15
CA GLY A 407 9.70 -1.88 -20.19
C GLY A 407 9.08 -1.18 -21.40
N LYS A 408 8.42 -1.93 -22.30
CA LYS A 408 7.62 -1.40 -23.40
C LYS A 408 6.13 -1.42 -23.04
N LEU A 409 5.42 -0.34 -23.39
CA LEU A 409 3.98 -0.26 -23.20
C LEU A 409 3.27 -1.05 -24.30
N ALA A 410 2.35 -1.92 -23.90
CA ALA A 410 1.47 -2.66 -24.79
C ALA A 410 0.03 -2.52 -24.30
N LEU A 411 -0.92 -2.36 -25.23
CA LEU A 411 -2.34 -2.45 -24.87
C LEU A 411 -2.71 -3.92 -24.66
N PHE A 412 -3.62 -4.17 -23.73
CA PHE A 412 -4.03 -5.48 -23.27
C PHE A 412 -5.55 -5.62 -23.34
N GLY A 413 -6.02 -6.79 -23.81
CA GLY A 413 -7.43 -7.15 -23.80
C GLY A 413 -7.63 -8.65 -23.53
N LYS A 414 -8.69 -9.00 -22.82
CA LYS A 414 -9.08 -10.41 -22.62
C LYS A 414 -9.91 -10.90 -23.81
N GLY A 415 -9.60 -12.10 -24.28
CA GLY A 415 -10.34 -12.77 -25.36
C GLY A 415 -11.67 -13.35 -24.87
N LYS A 416 -12.44 -13.94 -25.81
CA LYS A 416 -13.73 -14.58 -25.50
C LYS A 416 -13.57 -15.86 -24.66
N LYS A 417 -12.43 -16.54 -24.76
CA LYS A 417 -12.06 -17.67 -23.88
C LYS A 417 -11.21 -17.18 -22.71
N LYS A 418 -11.36 -17.82 -21.54
CA LYS A 418 -10.56 -17.49 -20.34
C LYS A 418 -9.04 -17.63 -20.54
N SER A 419 -8.60 -18.45 -21.49
CA SER A 419 -7.20 -18.72 -21.84
C SER A 419 -6.62 -17.76 -22.89
N ASP A 420 -7.45 -16.93 -23.52
CA ASP A 420 -7.05 -16.14 -24.68
C ASP A 420 -6.80 -14.71 -24.26
N VAL A 421 -5.63 -14.21 -24.61
CA VAL A 421 -5.20 -12.86 -24.27
C VAL A 421 -4.78 -12.15 -25.54
N HIS A 422 -5.10 -10.87 -25.66
CA HIS A 422 -4.75 -10.06 -26.80
C HIS A 422 -3.83 -8.93 -26.36
N THR A 423 -2.72 -8.76 -27.08
CA THR A 423 -1.78 -7.66 -26.89
C THR A 423 -1.62 -6.91 -28.20
N PHE A 424 -1.49 -5.59 -28.13
CA PHE A 424 -1.45 -4.74 -29.33
C PHE A 424 -0.12 -4.01 -29.43
N TRP A 425 0.48 -4.12 -30.61
CA TRP A 425 1.85 -3.71 -30.88
C TRP A 425 1.95 -2.99 -32.23
N LYS A 426 2.98 -2.15 -32.40
CA LYS A 426 3.24 -1.47 -33.69
C LYS A 426 3.46 -2.49 -34.82
N LYS A 427 4.07 -3.64 -34.52
CA LYS A 427 4.14 -4.82 -35.38
C LYS A 427 3.92 -6.08 -34.51
N PRO A 428 3.03 -7.02 -34.88
CA PRO A 428 2.74 -8.22 -34.07
C PRO A 428 4.00 -9.00 -33.66
N VAL A 429 4.92 -9.24 -34.60
CA VAL A 429 6.17 -9.97 -34.37
C VAL A 429 7.08 -9.35 -33.29
N ILE A 430 7.03 -8.01 -33.12
CA ILE A 430 7.76 -7.34 -32.03
C ILE A 430 7.16 -7.76 -30.69
N GLY A 431 5.84 -7.80 -30.61
CA GLY A 431 5.15 -8.25 -29.41
C GLY A 431 5.45 -9.69 -29.06
N THR A 432 5.51 -10.57 -30.06
CA THR A 432 5.87 -11.98 -29.87
C THR A 432 7.28 -12.09 -29.31
N LYS A 433 8.27 -11.36 -29.87
CA LYS A 433 9.65 -11.34 -29.37
C LYS A 433 9.73 -10.89 -27.91
N GLU A 434 9.03 -9.82 -27.54
CA GLU A 434 9.01 -9.31 -26.16
C GLU A 434 8.37 -10.30 -25.19
N LEU A 435 7.26 -10.94 -25.58
CA LEU A 435 6.59 -11.94 -24.74
C LEU A 435 7.41 -13.23 -24.62
N ILE A 436 8.15 -13.64 -25.65
CA ILE A 436 9.12 -14.74 -25.57
C ILE A 436 10.18 -14.42 -24.53
N GLU A 437 10.76 -13.22 -24.55
CA GLU A 437 11.75 -12.81 -23.56
C GLU A 437 11.17 -12.77 -22.14
N HIS A 438 9.97 -12.24 -21.99
CA HIS A 438 9.29 -12.17 -20.70
C HIS A 438 9.04 -13.57 -20.13
N ALA A 439 8.46 -14.48 -20.92
CA ALA A 439 8.16 -15.86 -20.52
C ALA A 439 9.44 -16.66 -20.25
N SER A 440 10.45 -16.54 -21.11
CA SER A 440 11.73 -17.21 -20.93
C SER A 440 12.44 -16.74 -19.66
N ASN A 441 12.41 -15.43 -19.36
CA ASN A 441 13.04 -14.88 -18.17
C ASN A 441 12.28 -15.21 -16.89
N LEU A 442 10.96 -15.34 -16.97
CA LEU A 442 10.09 -15.72 -15.84
C LEU A 442 10.27 -17.20 -15.50
N PHE A 443 10.22 -18.07 -16.52
CA PHE A 443 10.18 -19.52 -16.33
C PHE A 443 11.51 -20.25 -16.55
N GLY A 444 12.52 -19.59 -17.12
CA GLY A 444 13.78 -20.25 -17.50
C GLY A 444 13.59 -21.28 -18.62
N ILE A 445 12.65 -21.03 -19.54
CA ILE A 445 12.28 -21.95 -20.63
C ILE A 445 12.72 -21.44 -22.00
N HIS A 446 12.81 -22.34 -22.96
CA HIS A 446 13.16 -22.07 -24.36
C HIS A 446 11.96 -22.31 -25.28
N VAL A 447 11.96 -21.68 -26.46
CA VAL A 447 10.91 -21.90 -27.46
C VAL A 447 11.10 -23.29 -28.06
N GLU A 448 10.14 -24.18 -27.89
CA GLU A 448 10.20 -25.54 -28.41
C GLU A 448 9.76 -25.60 -29.88
N VAL A 449 8.68 -24.89 -30.21
CA VAL A 449 8.06 -24.93 -31.54
C VAL A 449 7.84 -23.51 -32.06
N VAL A 450 8.27 -23.26 -33.30
CA VAL A 450 7.95 -22.02 -34.02
C VAL A 450 7.04 -22.36 -35.19
N THR A 451 5.87 -21.73 -35.24
CA THR A 451 4.93 -21.85 -36.36
C THR A 451 5.22 -20.75 -37.37
N VAL A 452 5.57 -21.15 -38.59
CA VAL A 452 5.89 -20.24 -39.71
C VAL A 452 4.69 -20.20 -40.64
N GLY A 453 3.98 -19.08 -40.67
CA GLY A 453 2.98 -18.79 -41.69
C GLY A 453 3.32 -17.43 -42.30
N ASN A 454 3.37 -17.33 -43.64
CA ASN A 454 3.79 -16.14 -44.41
C ASN A 454 5.27 -15.68 -44.20
N ARG A 455 5.70 -14.60 -44.89
CA ARG A 455 7.10 -14.11 -44.91
C ARG A 455 7.64 -13.63 -43.56
N SER A 456 6.80 -13.26 -42.57
CA SER A 456 7.28 -12.84 -41.25
C SER A 456 7.71 -14.02 -40.35
N GLY A 457 7.20 -15.23 -40.61
CA GLY A 457 7.47 -16.43 -39.81
C GLY A 457 8.93 -16.83 -39.86
N THR A 458 9.55 -16.62 -41.03
CA THR A 458 10.97 -16.84 -41.25
C THR A 458 11.83 -15.86 -40.46
N GLU A 459 11.38 -14.61 -40.27
CA GLU A 459 12.08 -13.62 -39.43
C GLU A 459 12.06 -14.04 -37.96
N LEU A 460 10.91 -14.45 -37.44
CA LEU A 460 10.77 -14.93 -36.07
C LEU A 460 11.61 -16.20 -35.84
N MET A 461 11.54 -17.17 -36.76
CA MET A 461 12.32 -18.40 -36.68
C MET A 461 13.82 -18.13 -36.64
N ASN A 462 14.32 -17.29 -37.54
CA ASN A 462 15.74 -16.90 -37.59
C ASN A 462 16.17 -16.14 -36.33
N TRP A 463 15.27 -15.37 -35.72
CA TRP A 463 15.53 -14.68 -34.46
C TRP A 463 15.59 -15.67 -33.29
N VAL A 464 14.65 -16.61 -33.19
CA VAL A 464 14.63 -17.65 -32.15
C VAL A 464 15.88 -18.55 -32.26
N GLN A 465 16.26 -18.98 -33.47
CA GLN A 465 17.48 -19.77 -33.70
C GLN A 465 18.74 -19.04 -33.22
N ARG A 466 18.89 -17.76 -33.55
CA ARG A 466 20.01 -16.94 -33.06
C ARG A 466 20.01 -16.78 -31.55
N ARG A 467 18.83 -16.70 -30.93
CA ARG A 467 18.66 -16.50 -29.48
C ARG A 467 19.05 -17.72 -28.66
N GLN A 468 18.68 -18.94 -29.07
CA GLN A 468 18.78 -20.14 -28.23
C GLN A 468 19.58 -21.30 -28.85
N GLY A 469 20.16 -21.13 -30.05
CA GLY A 469 21.09 -22.07 -30.67
C GLY A 469 20.43 -23.21 -31.46
N SER A 470 19.62 -24.06 -30.82
CA SER A 470 18.95 -25.21 -31.48
C SER A 470 17.43 -25.21 -31.25
N LEU A 471 16.67 -25.68 -32.25
CA LEU A 471 15.20 -25.77 -32.24
C LEU A 471 14.79 -27.19 -32.62
N LYS A 472 13.82 -27.77 -31.89
CA LYS A 472 13.07 -28.94 -32.37
C LYS A 472 12.03 -28.46 -33.38
N THR A 473 12.39 -28.35 -34.66
CA THR A 473 11.47 -27.86 -35.69
C THR A 473 10.39 -28.89 -36.02
N ASN A 474 9.13 -28.56 -35.72
CA ASN A 474 7.96 -29.14 -36.39
C ASN A 474 7.39 -28.08 -37.33
N CYS A 475 7.62 -28.21 -38.63
CA CYS A 475 7.02 -27.36 -39.66
C CYS A 475 5.64 -27.93 -40.04
N THR A 476 4.56 -27.35 -39.55
CA THR A 476 3.23 -27.54 -40.15
C THR A 476 2.99 -26.44 -41.17
N SER A 477 3.26 -26.71 -42.45
CA SER A 477 2.81 -25.85 -43.55
C SER A 477 1.31 -26.08 -43.77
N LEU A 478 0.49 -25.07 -43.54
CA LEU A 478 -0.80 -24.94 -44.23
C LEU A 478 -0.53 -24.16 -45.52
N ASN A 479 -0.99 -24.74 -46.65
CA ASN A 479 -0.78 -24.38 -48.06
C ASN A 479 0.54 -24.83 -48.71
N PRO A 480 0.55 -26.02 -49.34
CA PRO A 480 1.47 -26.33 -50.43
C PRO A 480 0.82 -25.84 -51.73
N ILE A 481 1.16 -24.64 -52.20
CA ILE A 481 1.10 -24.20 -53.61
C ILE A 481 1.66 -22.76 -53.60
N ARG A 482 2.68 -22.51 -54.44
CA ARG A 482 3.51 -21.29 -54.55
C ARG A 482 4.73 -21.23 -53.63
N ASP A 483 5.81 -21.90 -54.01
CA ASP A 483 7.13 -21.26 -54.06
C ASP A 483 8.16 -22.21 -54.69
N SER A 484 8.43 -22.05 -55.99
CA SER A 484 9.53 -22.72 -56.70
C SER A 484 10.91 -22.21 -56.26
N ARG A 485 10.99 -21.19 -55.39
CA ARG A 485 12.23 -20.63 -54.85
C ARG A 485 12.65 -21.24 -53.50
N LEU A 486 11.70 -21.72 -52.70
CA LEU A 486 11.96 -22.41 -51.41
C LEU A 486 12.50 -23.85 -51.60
N ALA A 487 12.21 -24.49 -52.74
CA ALA A 487 12.75 -25.82 -53.06
C ALA A 487 14.27 -25.84 -53.30
N TRP A 488 14.90 -24.68 -53.53
CA TRP A 488 16.34 -24.58 -53.74
C TRP A 488 17.12 -24.38 -52.43
N GLU A 489 16.58 -23.57 -51.50
CA GLU A 489 17.24 -23.32 -50.20
C GLU A 489 17.07 -24.48 -49.20
N VAL A 490 16.04 -25.32 -49.36
CA VAL A 490 15.80 -26.51 -48.52
C VAL A 490 16.56 -27.76 -49.00
N ARG A 491 17.16 -27.75 -50.21
CA ARG A 491 17.84 -28.91 -50.80
C ARG A 491 19.22 -29.26 -50.21
N ASN A 492 19.78 -28.44 -49.32
CA ASN A 492 21.15 -28.64 -48.80
C ASN A 492 21.27 -29.28 -47.40
N ILE A 493 20.21 -29.90 -46.88
CA ILE A 493 20.30 -30.72 -45.65
C ILE A 493 19.67 -32.10 -45.91
N GLN A 494 20.52 -33.12 -45.82
CA GLN A 494 20.33 -34.49 -46.32
C GLN A 494 19.20 -35.32 -45.66
N LEU A 495 18.42 -35.99 -46.53
CA LEU A 495 17.94 -37.38 -46.50
C LEU A 495 17.06 -37.89 -45.32
N CYS A 496 15.79 -38.19 -45.60
CA CYS A 496 15.32 -39.59 -45.79
C CYS A 496 13.85 -39.72 -46.24
N LYS A 497 13.66 -40.65 -47.18
CA LYS A 497 12.42 -41.26 -47.68
C LYS A 497 11.40 -41.60 -46.59
N ARG A 498 10.19 -41.05 -46.66
CA ARG A 498 8.89 -41.76 -46.52
C ARG A 498 7.72 -40.78 -46.63
N ASN A 499 6.61 -41.27 -47.16
CA ASN A 499 5.28 -40.68 -47.21
C ASN A 499 4.95 -39.86 -48.47
N MET A 500 4.93 -40.56 -49.60
CA MET A 500 4.28 -40.13 -50.85
C MET A 500 2.79 -40.58 -50.92
N ASP A 501 2.18 -40.97 -49.80
CA ASP A 501 0.83 -41.58 -49.79
C ASP A 501 -0.27 -40.73 -49.15
N TYR A 502 0.02 -39.51 -48.67
CA TYR A 502 -0.98 -38.69 -47.97
C TYR A 502 -1.69 -37.64 -48.85
N CYS A 503 -1.23 -37.41 -50.09
CA CYS A 503 -1.77 -36.37 -50.98
C CYS A 503 -3.02 -36.77 -51.79
N ARG A 504 -3.70 -37.88 -51.48
CA ARG A 504 -4.90 -38.33 -52.21
C ARG A 504 -6.24 -38.08 -51.52
N GLN A 505 -6.29 -37.48 -50.34
CA GLN A 505 -7.51 -37.42 -49.52
C GLN A 505 -8.18 -36.06 -49.33
N PHE A 506 -7.82 -35.00 -50.05
CA PHE A 506 -8.39 -33.65 -49.84
C PHE A 506 -8.98 -32.94 -51.07
N ASN A 507 -9.44 -33.69 -52.07
CA ASN A 507 -10.11 -33.12 -53.26
C ASN A 507 -11.64 -32.87 -53.09
N ASP A 508 -12.22 -33.01 -51.90
CA ASP A 508 -13.68 -33.07 -51.73
C ASP A 508 -14.34 -31.84 -51.07
N LEU A 509 -13.89 -30.61 -51.33
CA LEU A 509 -14.60 -29.38 -50.87
C LEU A 509 -14.66 -28.22 -51.89
N GLY A 510 -14.77 -28.52 -53.19
CA GLY A 510 -15.54 -27.71 -54.15
C GLY A 510 -15.37 -26.18 -54.17
N LEU A 511 -14.18 -25.67 -54.52
CA LEU A 511 -14.00 -24.31 -55.04
C LEU A 511 -13.32 -24.40 -56.42
N TYR A 512 -13.97 -23.83 -57.44
CA TYR A 512 -13.55 -23.87 -58.86
C TYR A 512 -12.13 -23.31 -59.09
N PRO A 513 -11.39 -23.78 -60.12
CA PRO A 513 -10.01 -23.41 -60.33
C PRO A 513 -9.89 -22.09 -61.11
N TYR A 514 -9.43 -21.02 -60.44
CA TYR A 514 -8.98 -19.79 -61.09
C TYR A 514 -7.73 -19.97 -61.99
N GLN A 515 -7.22 -21.20 -62.08
CA GLN A 515 -6.03 -21.57 -62.83
C GLN A 515 -6.25 -21.45 -64.35
N GLU A 516 -7.42 -21.85 -64.86
CA GLU A 516 -7.72 -21.82 -66.31
C GLU A 516 -7.84 -20.39 -66.86
N LEU A 517 -8.29 -19.43 -66.05
CA LEU A 517 -8.44 -18.02 -66.46
C LEU A 517 -7.08 -17.31 -66.61
N LEU A 518 -6.06 -17.77 -65.87
CA LEU A 518 -4.74 -17.16 -65.82
C LEU A 518 -3.71 -17.92 -66.68
N ASP A 519 -4.07 -19.09 -67.19
CA ASP A 519 -3.19 -19.88 -68.05
C ASP A 519 -2.94 -19.14 -69.37
N GLY A 520 -1.68 -18.80 -69.62
CA GLY A 520 -1.23 -18.07 -70.81
C GLY A 520 -1.22 -16.55 -70.67
N LEU A 521 -1.68 -15.98 -69.56
CA LEU A 521 -1.59 -14.55 -69.27
C LEU A 521 -0.44 -14.29 -68.27
N ASP A 522 0.62 -13.60 -68.72
CA ASP A 522 1.69 -13.14 -67.83
C ASP A 522 1.21 -11.92 -67.02
N ALA A 523 0.36 -12.20 -66.03
CA ALA A 523 -0.36 -11.20 -65.26
C ALA A 523 0.13 -11.18 -63.81
N PRO A 524 1.16 -10.38 -63.45
CA PRO A 524 1.59 -10.23 -62.07
C PRO A 524 0.51 -9.58 -61.21
N TRP A 525 0.41 -10.04 -59.95
CA TRP A 525 -0.41 -9.39 -58.94
C TRP A 525 0.31 -8.14 -58.41
N ASN A 526 -0.36 -6.99 -58.44
CA ASN A 526 0.16 -5.72 -57.96
C ASN A 526 -0.64 -5.25 -56.74
N ASP A 527 0.02 -5.11 -55.60
CA ASP A 527 -0.53 -4.61 -54.33
C ASP A 527 0.01 -3.23 -53.92
N GLU A 528 0.98 -2.70 -54.66
CA GLU A 528 1.59 -1.38 -54.41
C GLU A 528 0.77 -0.24 -55.02
N LYS A 529 0.07 -0.50 -56.14
CA LYS A 529 -0.81 0.47 -56.80
C LYS A 529 -2.24 0.41 -56.28
N ALA A 530 -2.91 1.56 -56.27
CA ALA A 530 -4.31 1.68 -55.87
C ALA A 530 -5.19 2.19 -57.04
N VAL A 531 -6.33 1.54 -57.24
CA VAL A 531 -7.36 1.97 -58.19
C VAL A 531 -8.54 2.53 -57.42
N ILE A 532 -8.93 3.78 -57.71
CA ILE A 532 -10.05 4.47 -57.11
C ILE A 532 -11.26 4.31 -58.03
N SER A 533 -12.34 3.77 -57.47
CA SER A 533 -13.65 3.71 -58.13
C SER A 533 -14.73 4.11 -57.13
N ASN A 534 -15.62 5.02 -57.53
CA ASN A 534 -16.63 5.62 -56.66
C ASN A 534 -16.00 6.22 -55.38
N GLY A 535 -14.86 6.91 -55.53
CA GLY A 535 -14.13 7.54 -54.43
C GLY A 535 -13.54 6.59 -53.38
N ARG A 536 -13.51 5.27 -53.61
CA ARG A 536 -12.87 4.29 -52.72
C ARG A 536 -11.64 3.67 -53.38
N PRO A 537 -10.48 3.62 -52.68
CA PRO A 537 -9.29 2.96 -53.19
C PRO A 537 -9.36 1.44 -53.01
N TYR A 538 -9.00 0.73 -54.06
CA TYR A 538 -8.87 -0.73 -54.10
C TYR A 538 -7.43 -1.09 -54.44
N ASN A 539 -6.78 -1.82 -53.54
CA ASN A 539 -5.43 -2.33 -53.73
C ASN A 539 -5.50 -3.83 -54.10
N GLY A 540 -4.49 -4.32 -54.82
CA GLY A 540 -4.41 -5.72 -55.20
C GLY A 540 -5.26 -6.05 -56.43
N PHE A 541 -4.64 -6.11 -57.60
CA PHE A 541 -5.25 -6.53 -58.86
C PHE A 541 -4.17 -7.16 -59.76
N PHE A 542 -4.59 -7.91 -60.79
CA PHE A 542 -3.66 -8.45 -61.78
C PHE A 542 -3.43 -7.43 -62.89
N GLU A 543 -2.18 -7.13 -63.23
CA GLU A 543 -1.80 -6.22 -64.32
C GLU A 543 -1.29 -7.00 -65.53
N ILE A 544 -1.66 -6.58 -66.74
CA ILE A 544 -1.13 -7.09 -68.00
C ILE A 544 -0.73 -5.90 -68.85
N VAL A 545 0.50 -5.89 -69.34
CA VAL A 545 1.01 -4.85 -70.23
C VAL A 545 0.97 -5.35 -71.66
N ARG A 546 0.23 -4.67 -72.54
CA ARG A 546 0.21 -4.95 -73.97
C ARG A 546 1.44 -4.35 -74.65
N SER A 547 1.83 -4.92 -75.79
CA SER A 547 2.98 -4.48 -76.57
C SER A 547 2.87 -3.05 -77.14
N ASP A 548 1.67 -2.48 -77.16
CA ASP A 548 1.40 -1.09 -77.57
C ASP A 548 1.55 -0.07 -76.42
N GLY A 549 1.99 -0.52 -75.24
CA GLY A 549 2.20 0.34 -74.06
C GLY A 549 0.95 0.56 -73.22
N VAL A 550 -0.18 -0.06 -73.54
CA VAL A 550 -1.39 0.03 -72.71
C VAL A 550 -1.37 -1.06 -71.64
N THR A 551 -1.58 -0.68 -70.39
CA THR A 551 -1.70 -1.60 -69.26
C THR A 551 -3.18 -1.84 -68.95
N ALA A 552 -3.57 -3.10 -68.77
CA ALA A 552 -4.88 -3.48 -68.30
C ALA A 552 -4.78 -4.13 -66.92
N GLY A 553 -5.65 -3.72 -66.00
CA GLY A 553 -5.78 -4.32 -64.68
C GLY A 553 -7.14 -4.99 -64.50
N PHE A 554 -7.17 -6.15 -63.86
CA PHE A 554 -8.43 -6.81 -63.52
C PHE A 554 -8.45 -7.41 -62.11
N LYS A 555 -9.66 -7.47 -61.54
CA LYS A 555 -9.91 -8.01 -60.20
C LYS A 555 -11.29 -8.64 -60.12
N ILE A 556 -11.37 -9.78 -59.42
CA ILE A 556 -12.65 -10.44 -59.12
C ILE A 556 -12.94 -10.23 -57.63
N MET A 557 -14.06 -9.59 -57.32
CA MET A 557 -14.56 -9.43 -55.96
C MET A 557 -16.08 -9.57 -55.95
N ASP A 558 -16.61 -10.21 -54.90
CA ASP A 558 -18.05 -10.39 -54.67
C ASP A 558 -18.81 -10.95 -55.90
N ASN A 559 -18.24 -11.98 -56.55
CA ASN A 559 -18.77 -12.61 -57.76
C ASN A 559 -18.89 -11.68 -59.00
N ARG A 560 -18.16 -10.56 -59.05
CA ARG A 560 -18.09 -9.66 -60.22
C ARG A 560 -16.67 -9.54 -60.75
N PHE A 561 -16.53 -9.49 -62.07
CA PHE A 561 -15.26 -9.28 -62.77
C PHE A 561 -15.12 -7.80 -63.14
N TRP A 562 -14.04 -7.16 -62.66
CA TRP A 562 -13.71 -5.76 -62.93
C TRP A 562 -12.48 -5.69 -63.81
N ILE A 563 -12.52 -4.88 -64.86
CA ILE A 563 -11.39 -4.63 -65.75
C ILE A 563 -11.31 -3.15 -66.11
N GLY A 564 -10.08 -2.61 -66.14
CA GLY A 564 -9.79 -1.25 -66.59
C GLY A 564 -8.48 -1.24 -67.40
N ALA A 565 -8.34 -0.29 -68.31
CA ALA A 565 -7.12 -0.14 -69.12
C ALA A 565 -6.65 1.33 -69.13
N TRP A 566 -5.34 1.54 -69.10
CA TRP A 566 -4.71 2.85 -69.00
C TRP A 566 -3.32 2.89 -69.67
N PRO A 567 -2.80 4.06 -70.08
CA PRO A 567 -1.44 4.21 -70.64
C PRO A 567 -0.35 3.88 -69.60
N SER A 568 0.78 3.34 -70.05
CA SER A 568 1.92 2.84 -69.23
C SER A 568 2.56 3.84 -68.25
N ASP A 569 2.25 5.12 -68.37
CA ASP A 569 3.12 6.22 -67.92
C ASP A 569 2.69 6.84 -66.58
N ASN A 570 1.63 6.33 -65.94
CA ASN A 570 0.99 7.02 -64.82
C ASN A 570 1.33 6.42 -63.44
N ARG A 571 1.48 7.33 -62.46
CA ARG A 571 1.92 7.12 -61.06
C ARG A 571 0.98 6.19 -60.27
N ASP A 572 1.40 5.83 -59.05
CA ASP A 572 0.83 4.79 -58.15
C ASP A 572 -0.67 4.88 -57.76
N LEU A 573 -1.42 5.85 -58.29
CA LEU A 573 -2.83 6.10 -57.99
C LEU A 573 -3.64 6.32 -59.28
N PHE A 574 -4.62 5.46 -59.54
CA PHE A 574 -5.49 5.53 -60.73
C PHE A 574 -6.91 5.91 -60.32
N ASN A 575 -7.53 6.89 -60.98
CA ASN A 575 -8.94 7.19 -60.79
C ASN A 575 -9.74 6.72 -62.00
N LEU A 576 -10.63 5.74 -61.81
CA LEU A 576 -11.51 5.25 -62.86
C LEU A 576 -12.72 6.15 -63.08
N ASP A 577 -12.99 7.10 -62.17
CA ASP A 577 -14.09 8.04 -62.28
C ASP A 577 -13.76 9.23 -63.23
N SER A 578 -12.57 9.24 -63.85
CA SER A 578 -12.07 10.33 -64.71
C SER A 578 -11.93 10.00 -66.21
N PHE A 579 -12.53 8.90 -66.68
CA PHE A 579 -12.61 8.52 -68.10
C PHE A 579 -14.04 8.39 -68.60
#